data_AF-A0A0V0J5P5-F1
#
_entry.id   AF-A0A0V0J5P5-F1
#
_cell.length_a   1.000
_cell.length_b   1.000
_cell.length_c   1.000
_cell.angle_alpha   90.00
_cell.angle_beta   90.00
_cell.angle_gamma   90.00
#
_symmetry.space_group_name_H-M   'P 1'
#
loop_
_entity.id
_entity.type
_entity.pdbx_description
1 polymer ?
#
loop_
_entity_poly.entity_id
_entity_poly.type
_entity_poly.pdbx_seq_one_letter_code
_entity_poly.pdbx_strand_id
1 'polypeptide(L)'
;MTPTEEAEMEEEEIVEVPIEVAQEYVTSLVGFAPLQLSDDLFNVVTDNLAKLIDRFREALVEKFGLSISPKKLDAFMHRLKVKLQGHQNALFNKLDTFLLQDLFALGDNVVLAADAPHTTYSAKMDSALVKSISKHENNLALLNLAKGKMEQEFLDLKVLQEDLDEANARIKDLLHNCMGVQSVEELERTVKAERELCKYVQCARDSAMPP
;
A
#
# COMPACT_ATOMS: atom_id res chain seq x y z
N MET A 1 -56.54 -2.76 -46.45
CA MET A 1 -55.07 -2.72 -46.53
C MET A 1 -54.56 -2.64 -45.10
N THR A 2 -54.20 -3.78 -44.54
CA THR A 2 -53.58 -3.92 -43.22
C THR A 2 -52.14 -4.36 -43.50
N PRO A 3 -51.11 -3.63 -43.04
CA PRO A 3 -49.76 -4.13 -43.09
C PRO A 3 -49.57 -5.13 -41.94
N THR A 4 -49.18 -6.33 -42.31
CA THR A 4 -48.76 -7.41 -41.43
C THR A 4 -47.46 -7.00 -40.74
N GLU A 5 -47.45 -6.98 -39.40
CA GLU A 5 -46.22 -6.89 -38.60
C GLU A 5 -45.49 -8.23 -38.72
N GLU A 6 -44.41 -8.23 -39.49
CA GLU A 6 -43.42 -9.30 -39.49
C GLU A 6 -42.57 -9.12 -38.22
N ALA A 7 -42.73 -10.05 -37.28
CA ALA A 7 -41.86 -10.16 -36.12
C ALA A 7 -40.49 -10.65 -36.58
N GLU A 8 -39.53 -9.72 -36.67
CA GLU A 8 -38.11 -10.05 -36.76
C GLU A 8 -37.70 -10.70 -35.43
N MET A 9 -37.58 -12.02 -35.44
CA MET A 9 -36.84 -12.76 -34.41
C MET A 9 -35.36 -12.46 -34.62
N GLU A 10 -34.82 -11.54 -33.84
CA GLU A 10 -33.37 -11.39 -33.69
C GLU A 10 -32.84 -12.68 -33.05
N GLU A 11 -32.14 -13.49 -33.84
CA GLU A 11 -31.34 -14.61 -33.33
C GLU A 11 -30.22 -14.00 -32.48
N GLU A 12 -30.37 -14.02 -31.15
CA GLU A 12 -29.30 -13.68 -30.22
C GLU A 12 -28.11 -14.59 -30.51
N GLU A 13 -27.04 -14.01 -31.05
CA GLU A 13 -25.78 -14.70 -31.32
C GLU A 13 -25.19 -15.14 -29.98
N ILE A 14 -25.38 -16.43 -29.63
CA ILE A 14 -24.88 -17.01 -28.38
C ILE A 14 -23.35 -17.06 -28.46
N VAL A 15 -22.69 -16.06 -27.86
CA VAL A 15 -21.23 -16.07 -27.71
C VAL A 15 -20.88 -17.07 -26.61
N GLU A 16 -20.39 -18.25 -26.99
CA GLU A 16 -19.89 -19.25 -26.07
C GLU A 16 -18.57 -18.77 -25.43
N VAL A 17 -18.64 -18.27 -24.20
CA VAL A 17 -17.45 -17.92 -23.42
C VAL A 17 -16.88 -19.18 -22.77
N PRO A 18 -15.58 -19.48 -22.93
CA PRO A 18 -14.95 -20.60 -22.22
C PRO A 18 -15.13 -20.47 -20.71
N ILE A 19 -15.46 -21.58 -20.06
CA ILE A 19 -15.71 -21.66 -18.61
C ILE A 19 -14.52 -21.11 -17.81
N GLU A 20 -13.30 -21.28 -18.31
CA GLU A 20 -12.05 -20.77 -17.74
C GLU A 20 -12.05 -19.23 -17.64
N VAL A 21 -12.52 -18.55 -18.69
CA VAL A 21 -12.58 -17.08 -18.75
C VAL A 21 -13.67 -16.55 -17.82
N ALA A 22 -14.82 -17.23 -17.76
CA ALA A 22 -15.89 -16.87 -16.82
C ALA A 22 -15.45 -17.03 -15.36
N GLN A 23 -14.63 -18.05 -15.07
CA GLN A 23 -14.11 -18.28 -13.72
C GLN A 23 -12.98 -17.34 -13.33
N GLU A 24 -12.14 -16.89 -14.26
CA GLU A 24 -11.05 -15.98 -13.96
C GLU A 24 -11.57 -14.68 -13.34
N TYR A 25 -12.65 -14.14 -13.91
CA TYR A 25 -13.28 -12.91 -13.44
C TYR A 25 -13.82 -13.07 -12.01
N VAL A 26 -14.55 -14.17 -11.76
CA VAL A 26 -15.04 -14.52 -10.41
C VAL A 26 -13.89 -14.77 -9.44
N THR A 27 -12.85 -15.48 -9.87
CA THR A 27 -11.69 -15.84 -9.04
C THR A 27 -10.97 -14.60 -8.54
N SER A 28 -10.88 -13.54 -9.35
CA SER A 28 -10.29 -12.27 -8.93
C SER A 28 -11.09 -11.59 -7.80
N LEU A 29 -12.41 -11.81 -7.74
CA LEU A 29 -13.27 -11.29 -6.68
C LEU A 29 -13.20 -12.12 -5.39
N VAL A 30 -13.33 -13.45 -5.48
CA VAL A 30 -13.47 -14.32 -4.29
C VAL A 30 -12.13 -14.89 -3.79
N GLY A 31 -11.07 -14.82 -4.60
CA GLY A 31 -9.73 -15.31 -4.28
C GLY A 31 -9.53 -16.82 -4.46
N PHE A 32 -10.53 -17.53 -5.01
CA PHE A 32 -10.45 -18.95 -5.36
C PHE A 32 -11.36 -19.26 -6.55
N ALA A 33 -11.05 -20.34 -7.29
CA ALA A 33 -11.86 -20.79 -8.42
C ALA A 33 -13.08 -21.60 -7.93
N PRO A 34 -14.32 -21.25 -8.33
CA PRO A 34 -15.53 -21.95 -7.87
C PRO A 34 -15.55 -23.46 -8.11
N LEU A 35 -15.03 -23.94 -9.25
CA LEU A 35 -14.96 -25.39 -9.49
C LEU A 35 -13.90 -26.09 -8.64
N GLN A 36 -12.81 -25.40 -8.30
CA GLN A 36 -11.83 -25.94 -7.35
C GLN A 36 -12.47 -26.23 -5.99
N LEU A 37 -13.37 -25.37 -5.53
CA LEU A 37 -14.14 -25.61 -4.30
C LEU A 37 -15.01 -26.88 -4.43
N SER A 38 -15.65 -27.09 -5.57
CA SER A 38 -16.46 -28.28 -5.82
C SER A 38 -15.61 -29.56 -5.84
N ASP A 39 -14.45 -29.52 -6.51
CA ASP A 39 -13.50 -30.63 -6.55
C ASP A 39 -12.97 -30.98 -5.16
N ASP A 40 -12.60 -29.99 -4.36
CA ASP A 40 -12.12 -30.19 -2.99
C ASP A 40 -13.22 -30.82 -2.11
N LEU A 41 -14.46 -30.32 -2.23
CA LEU A 41 -15.62 -30.92 -1.57
C LEU A 41 -15.88 -32.35 -2.05
N PHE A 42 -15.73 -32.61 -3.35
CA PHE A 42 -15.91 -33.93 -3.93
C PHE A 42 -14.91 -34.93 -3.35
N ASN A 43 -13.64 -34.54 -3.22
CA ASN A 43 -12.59 -35.36 -2.65
C ASN A 43 -12.89 -35.69 -1.18
N VAL A 44 -13.27 -34.68 -0.38
CA VAL A 44 -13.62 -34.87 1.04
C VAL A 44 -14.82 -35.81 1.20
N VAL A 45 -15.88 -35.62 0.39
CA VAL A 45 -17.06 -36.49 0.44
C VAL A 45 -16.73 -37.91 0.00
N THR A 46 -15.89 -38.08 -1.03
CA THR A 46 -15.44 -39.39 -1.52
C THR A 46 -14.68 -40.16 -0.44
N ASP A 47 -13.74 -39.51 0.25
CA ASP A 47 -12.97 -40.12 1.33
C ASP A 47 -13.87 -40.54 2.50
N ASN A 48 -14.84 -39.70 2.86
CA ASN A 48 -15.79 -40.01 3.91
C ASN A 48 -16.75 -41.15 3.52
N LEU A 49 -17.19 -41.19 2.26
CA LEU A 49 -18.01 -42.27 1.74
C LEU A 49 -17.27 -43.61 1.78
N ALA A 50 -15.99 -43.62 1.39
CA ALA A 50 -15.15 -44.82 1.48
C ALA A 50 -15.05 -45.33 2.93
N LYS A 51 -14.73 -44.44 3.88
CA LYS A 51 -14.68 -44.78 5.31
C LYS A 51 -16.02 -45.30 5.85
N LEU A 52 -17.14 -44.74 5.40
CA LEU A 52 -18.47 -45.20 5.80
C LEU A 52 -18.78 -46.61 5.28
N ILE A 53 -18.42 -46.88 4.03
CA ILE A 53 -18.56 -48.20 3.40
C ILE A 53 -17.72 -49.24 4.15
N ASP A 54 -16.49 -48.90 4.52
CA ASP A 54 -15.62 -49.81 5.29
C ASP A 54 -16.19 -50.10 6.69
N ARG A 55 -16.63 -49.08 7.42
CA ARG A 55 -17.31 -49.25 8.72
C ARG A 55 -18.58 -50.10 8.60
N PHE A 56 -19.34 -49.92 7.53
CA PHE A 56 -20.54 -50.71 7.27
C PHE A 56 -20.20 -52.19 7.00
N ARG A 57 -19.10 -52.44 6.28
CA ARG A 57 -18.57 -53.79 6.06
C ARG A 57 -18.16 -54.45 7.38
N GLU A 58 -17.42 -53.74 8.22
CA GLU A 58 -17.00 -54.22 9.55
C GLU A 58 -18.21 -54.60 10.42
N ALA A 59 -19.22 -53.73 10.49
CA ALA A 59 -20.45 -53.99 11.23
C ALA A 59 -21.25 -55.19 10.69
N LEU A 60 -21.23 -55.41 9.37
CA LEU A 60 -21.85 -56.58 8.75
C LEU A 60 -21.11 -57.88 9.10
N VAL A 61 -19.79 -57.86 9.10
CA VAL A 61 -18.96 -59.03 9.48
C VAL A 61 -19.15 -59.36 10.96
N GLU A 62 -19.20 -58.35 11.84
CA GLU A 62 -19.40 -58.55 13.27
C GLU A 62 -20.75 -59.22 13.57
N LYS A 63 -21.83 -58.79 12.91
CA LYS A 63 -23.19 -59.30 13.16
C LYS A 63 -23.52 -60.59 12.41
N PHE A 64 -22.98 -60.79 11.20
CA PHE A 64 -23.39 -61.85 10.28
C PHE A 64 -22.23 -62.68 9.73
N GLY A 65 -21.02 -62.56 10.30
CA GLY A 65 -19.79 -63.16 9.78
C GLY A 65 -19.81 -64.67 9.60
N LEU A 66 -20.63 -65.40 10.37
CA LEU A 66 -20.80 -66.85 10.24
C LEU A 66 -21.84 -67.24 9.17
N SER A 67 -22.73 -66.33 8.79
CA SER A 67 -23.88 -66.60 7.93
C SER A 67 -23.67 -66.17 6.48
N ILE A 68 -22.73 -65.26 6.22
CA ILE A 68 -22.51 -64.67 4.89
C ILE A 68 -21.16 -65.12 4.34
N SER A 69 -21.17 -65.64 3.10
CA SER A 69 -19.94 -65.92 2.37
C SER A 69 -19.17 -64.63 2.08
N PRO A 70 -17.86 -64.55 2.36
CA PRO A 70 -17.06 -63.34 2.16
C PRO A 70 -17.11 -62.82 0.72
N LYS A 71 -17.15 -63.71 -0.27
CA LYS A 71 -17.30 -63.33 -1.69
C LYS A 71 -18.61 -62.62 -2.00
N LYS A 72 -19.72 -63.02 -1.35
CA LYS A 72 -21.03 -62.38 -1.53
C LYS A 72 -21.07 -61.01 -0.85
N LEU A 73 -20.41 -60.89 0.31
CA LEU A 73 -20.27 -59.62 1.02
C LEU A 73 -19.48 -58.62 0.18
N ASP A 74 -18.32 -59.02 -0.36
CA ASP A 74 -17.48 -58.15 -1.17
C ASP A 74 -18.19 -57.68 -2.46
N ALA A 75 -18.92 -58.58 -3.12
CA ALA A 75 -19.74 -58.23 -4.29
C ALA A 75 -20.86 -57.23 -3.94
N PHE A 76 -21.49 -57.39 -2.78
CA PHE A 76 -22.51 -56.47 -2.29
C PHE A 76 -21.92 -55.09 -1.96
N MET A 77 -20.80 -55.06 -1.21
CA MET A 77 -20.10 -53.82 -0.87
C MET A 77 -19.63 -53.06 -2.12
N HIS A 78 -19.10 -53.78 -3.11
CA HIS A 78 -18.71 -53.19 -4.39
C HIS A 78 -19.92 -52.58 -5.11
N ARG A 79 -21.06 -53.29 -5.18
CA ARG A 79 -22.26 -52.78 -5.85
C ARG A 79 -22.85 -51.58 -5.11
N LEU A 80 -22.79 -51.57 -3.78
CA LEU A 80 -23.21 -50.44 -2.95
C LEU A 80 -22.31 -49.23 -3.22
N LYS A 81 -20.98 -49.42 -3.23
CA LYS A 81 -20.01 -48.38 -3.55
C LYS A 81 -20.27 -47.74 -4.90
N VAL A 82 -20.40 -48.55 -5.96
CA VAL A 82 -20.65 -48.06 -7.32
C VAL A 82 -21.95 -47.27 -7.39
N LYS A 83 -23.02 -47.73 -6.74
CA LYS A 83 -24.28 -46.98 -6.70
C LYS A 83 -24.14 -45.65 -5.99
N LEU A 84 -23.49 -45.62 -4.82
CA LEU A 84 -23.33 -44.38 -4.04
C LEU A 84 -22.44 -43.36 -4.77
N GLN A 85 -21.34 -43.80 -5.37
CA GLN A 85 -20.48 -42.96 -6.20
C GLN A 85 -21.24 -42.40 -7.42
N GLY A 86 -22.09 -43.20 -8.06
CA GLY A 86 -22.93 -42.73 -9.17
C GLY A 86 -23.89 -41.61 -8.76
N HIS A 87 -24.52 -41.71 -7.58
CA HIS A 87 -25.39 -40.65 -7.07
C HIS A 87 -24.59 -39.42 -6.64
N GLN A 88 -23.41 -39.63 -6.03
CA GLN A 88 -22.50 -38.55 -5.66
C GLN A 88 -22.11 -37.72 -6.89
N ASN A 89 -21.63 -38.34 -7.96
CA ASN A 89 -21.26 -37.63 -9.19
C ASN A 89 -22.43 -36.82 -9.75
N ALA A 90 -23.63 -37.40 -9.80
CA ALA A 90 -24.81 -36.70 -10.30
C ALA A 90 -25.21 -35.49 -9.44
N LEU A 91 -24.98 -35.55 -8.12
CA LEU A 91 -25.21 -34.43 -7.21
C LEU A 91 -24.14 -33.36 -7.33
N PHE A 92 -22.88 -33.74 -7.49
CA PHE A 92 -21.78 -32.79 -7.68
C PHE A 92 -21.86 -32.06 -9.02
N ASN A 93 -22.28 -32.70 -10.11
CA ASN A 93 -22.55 -31.99 -11.37
C ASN A 93 -23.64 -30.90 -11.20
N LYS A 94 -24.65 -31.17 -10.37
CA LYS A 94 -25.68 -30.16 -10.04
C LYS A 94 -25.13 -29.06 -9.14
N LEU A 95 -24.23 -29.41 -8.23
CA LEU A 95 -23.51 -28.45 -7.41
C LEU A 95 -22.65 -27.53 -8.29
N ASP A 96 -21.89 -28.06 -9.24
CA ASP A 96 -21.09 -27.28 -10.19
C ASP A 96 -21.96 -26.27 -10.94
N THR A 97 -23.10 -26.75 -11.44
CA THR A 97 -24.07 -25.91 -12.15
C THR A 97 -24.58 -24.78 -11.24
N PHE A 98 -24.95 -25.10 -10.01
CA PHE A 98 -25.41 -24.11 -9.02
C PHE A 98 -24.32 -23.10 -8.64
N LEU A 99 -23.08 -23.56 -8.46
CA LEU A 99 -21.95 -22.68 -8.12
C LEU A 99 -21.69 -21.68 -9.26
N LEU A 100 -21.72 -22.14 -10.51
CA LEU A 100 -21.45 -21.28 -11.67
C LEU A 100 -22.62 -20.39 -12.06
N GLN A 101 -23.86 -20.86 -11.99
CA GLN A 101 -25.04 -20.15 -12.52
C GLN A 101 -25.78 -19.31 -11.48
N ASP A 102 -25.77 -19.71 -10.20
CA ASP A 102 -26.59 -19.06 -9.18
C ASP A 102 -25.73 -18.35 -8.12
N LEU A 103 -24.72 -19.04 -7.58
CA LEU A 103 -23.98 -18.53 -6.42
C LEU A 103 -22.89 -17.52 -6.81
N PHE A 104 -22.09 -17.86 -7.81
CA PHE A 104 -20.97 -17.05 -8.26
C PHE A 104 -21.18 -16.43 -9.64
N ALA A 105 -22.43 -16.40 -10.12
CA ALA A 105 -22.75 -15.72 -11.35
C ALA A 105 -22.50 -14.22 -11.20
N LEU A 106 -21.61 -13.69 -12.04
CA LEU A 106 -21.48 -12.26 -12.28
C LEU A 106 -22.37 -11.92 -13.47
N GLY A 107 -23.17 -10.86 -13.35
CA GLY A 107 -23.96 -10.39 -14.49
C GLY A 107 -23.05 -9.90 -15.61
N ASP A 108 -23.48 -10.05 -16.86
CA ASP A 108 -22.66 -9.77 -18.05
C ASP A 108 -22.13 -8.33 -18.12
N ASN A 109 -22.77 -7.39 -17.42
CA ASN A 109 -22.41 -5.97 -17.36
C ASN A 109 -21.80 -5.54 -16.02
N VAL A 110 -21.36 -6.48 -15.18
CA VAL A 110 -20.76 -6.18 -13.89
C VAL A 110 -19.26 -5.98 -14.07
N VAL A 111 -18.79 -4.78 -13.72
CA VAL A 111 -17.35 -4.49 -13.61
C VAL A 111 -16.95 -4.51 -12.14
N LEU A 112 -15.93 -5.30 -11.82
CA LEU A 112 -15.33 -5.34 -10.50
C LEU A 112 -14.68 -4.00 -10.17
N ALA A 113 -14.68 -3.62 -8.89
CA ALA A 113 -14.09 -2.35 -8.46
C ALA A 113 -12.60 -2.22 -8.79
N ALA A 114 -11.88 -3.35 -8.85
CA ALA A 114 -10.48 -3.40 -9.27
C ALA A 114 -10.29 -2.99 -10.74
N ASP A 115 -11.28 -3.27 -11.59
CA ASP A 115 -11.25 -2.97 -13.02
C ASP A 115 -11.94 -1.64 -13.38
N ALA A 116 -12.53 -0.96 -12.39
CA ALA A 116 -13.10 0.37 -12.59
C ALA A 116 -12.13 1.36 -13.28
N PRO A 117 -10.81 1.39 -12.98
CA PRO A 117 -9.86 2.24 -13.70
C PRO A 117 -9.67 1.86 -15.18
N HIS A 118 -9.93 0.60 -15.54
CA HIS A 118 -9.80 0.08 -16.90
C HIS A 118 -11.04 0.36 -17.77
N THR A 119 -12.15 0.81 -17.19
CA THR A 119 -13.38 1.14 -17.93
C THR A 119 -13.29 2.42 -18.77
N THR A 120 -12.42 3.35 -18.38
CA THR A 120 -12.28 4.65 -19.05
C THR A 120 -10.82 5.01 -19.22
N TYR A 121 -10.31 4.91 -20.45
CA TYR A 121 -9.00 5.43 -20.83
C TYR A 121 -9.15 6.71 -21.66
N SER A 122 -8.33 7.71 -21.35
CA SER A 122 -8.17 8.90 -22.19
C SER A 122 -6.70 9.23 -22.36
N ALA A 123 -6.18 9.04 -23.57
CA ALA A 123 -4.80 9.37 -23.93
C ALA A 123 -4.43 10.83 -23.61
N LYS A 124 -5.42 11.73 -23.59
CA LYS A 124 -5.23 13.14 -23.21
C LYS A 124 -4.98 13.29 -21.71
N MET A 125 -5.73 12.58 -20.86
CA MET A 125 -5.50 12.57 -19.41
C MET A 125 -4.17 11.92 -19.08
N ASP A 126 -3.85 10.82 -19.73
CA ASP A 126 -2.59 10.09 -19.54
C ASP A 126 -1.37 10.96 -19.90
N SER A 127 -1.41 11.61 -21.08
CA SER A 127 -0.37 12.58 -21.47
C SER A 127 -0.26 13.77 -20.50
N ALA A 128 -1.38 14.25 -19.94
CA ALA A 128 -1.36 15.31 -18.94
C ALA A 128 -0.77 14.83 -17.60
N LEU A 129 -1.06 13.59 -17.20
CA LEU A 129 -0.52 12.98 -16.00
C LEU A 129 1.00 12.80 -16.11
N VAL A 130 1.48 12.25 -17.23
CA VAL A 130 2.92 12.09 -17.50
C VAL A 130 3.64 13.44 -17.47
N LYS A 131 3.07 14.48 -18.08
CA LYS A 131 3.62 15.84 -18.02
C LYS A 131 3.65 16.39 -16.58
N SER A 132 2.61 16.10 -15.80
CA SER A 132 2.56 16.52 -14.39
C SER A 132 3.63 15.80 -13.56
N ILE A 133 3.79 14.49 -13.75
CA ILE A 133 4.83 13.68 -13.10
C ILE A 133 6.20 14.26 -13.41
N SER A 134 6.53 14.45 -14.70
CA SER A 134 7.83 15.01 -15.10
C SER A 134 8.08 16.42 -14.55
N LYS A 135 7.03 17.26 -14.48
CA LYS A 135 7.13 18.58 -13.84
C LYS A 135 7.46 18.47 -12.35
N HIS A 136 6.80 17.56 -11.64
CA HIS A 136 7.03 17.37 -10.21
C HIS A 136 8.41 16.78 -9.92
N GLU A 137 8.91 15.86 -10.75
CA GLU A 137 10.27 15.32 -10.66
C GLU A 137 11.32 16.42 -10.83
N ASN A 138 11.15 17.29 -11.84
CA ASN A 138 12.05 18.43 -12.04
C ASN A 138 12.02 19.41 -10.85
N ASN A 139 10.83 19.70 -10.32
CA ASN A 139 10.70 20.55 -9.14
C ASN A 139 11.39 19.93 -7.92
N LEU A 140 11.28 18.61 -7.74
CA LEU A 140 11.94 17.90 -6.64
C LEU A 140 13.47 17.95 -6.77
N ALA A 141 14.00 17.79 -7.98
CA ALA A 141 15.42 17.93 -8.26
C ALA A 141 15.94 19.34 -7.93
N LEU A 142 15.20 20.38 -8.35
CA LEU A 142 15.54 21.78 -8.01
C LEU A 142 15.49 22.04 -6.51
N LEU A 143 14.49 21.50 -5.82
CA LEU A 143 14.32 21.68 -4.37
C LEU A 143 15.44 20.99 -3.58
N ASN A 144 15.87 19.80 -4.02
CA ASN A 144 17.04 19.12 -3.45
C ASN A 144 18.33 19.91 -3.67
N LEU A 145 18.52 20.52 -4.84
CA LEU A 145 19.68 21.37 -5.11
C LEU A 145 19.67 22.63 -4.22
N ALA A 146 18.52 23.28 -4.09
CA ALA A 146 18.35 24.43 -3.20
C ALA A 146 18.63 24.06 -1.74
N LYS A 147 18.14 22.91 -1.28
CA LYS A 147 18.42 22.36 0.05
C LYS A 147 19.92 22.18 0.27
N GLY A 148 20.63 21.56 -0.67
CA GLY A 148 22.08 21.36 -0.57
C GLY A 148 22.85 22.69 -0.48
N LYS A 149 22.43 23.72 -1.23
CA LYS A 149 23.00 25.07 -1.12
C LYS A 149 22.74 25.70 0.26
N MET A 150 21.51 25.58 0.78
CA MET A 150 21.18 26.09 2.11
C MET A 150 21.99 25.41 3.22
N GLU A 151 22.20 24.10 3.13
CA GLU A 151 23.03 23.35 4.08
C GLU A 151 24.50 23.82 4.03
N GLN A 152 25.02 24.12 2.84
CA GLN A 152 26.36 24.68 2.67
C GLN A 152 26.48 26.09 3.27
N GLU A 153 25.55 26.99 2.94
CA GLU A 153 25.52 28.35 3.50
C GLU A 153 25.39 28.32 5.03
N PHE A 154 24.64 27.36 5.58
CA PHE A 154 24.52 27.17 7.02
C PHE A 154 25.83 26.74 7.67
N LEU A 155 26.62 25.88 7.02
CA LEU A 155 27.96 25.52 7.48
C LEU A 155 28.91 26.71 7.45
N ASP A 156 28.88 27.51 6.38
CA ASP A 156 29.73 28.70 6.24
C ASP A 156 29.39 29.76 7.30
N LEU A 157 28.10 29.98 7.57
CA LEU A 157 27.65 30.87 8.65
C LEU A 157 28.10 30.39 10.03
N LYS A 158 28.12 29.07 10.25
CA LYS A 158 28.57 28.50 11.52
C LYS A 158 30.07 28.73 11.73
N VAL A 159 30.88 28.55 10.70
CA VAL A 159 32.33 28.87 10.75
C VAL A 159 32.53 30.35 11.04
N LEU A 160 31.81 31.24 10.33
CA LEU A 160 31.91 32.67 10.55
C LEU A 160 31.51 33.08 11.99
N GLN A 161 30.50 32.41 12.56
CA GLN A 161 30.10 32.62 13.94
C GLN A 161 31.20 32.20 14.93
N GLU A 162 31.82 31.04 14.71
CA GLU A 162 32.95 30.56 15.52
C GLU A 162 34.15 31.52 15.46
N ASP A 163 34.49 32.01 14.25
CA ASP A 163 35.54 33.02 14.05
C ASP A 163 35.24 34.34 14.76
N LEU A 164 33.97 34.79 14.73
CA LEU A 164 33.55 36.02 15.39
C LEU A 164 33.59 35.88 16.91
N ASP A 165 33.18 34.73 17.45
CA ASP A 165 33.27 34.42 18.87
C ASP A 165 34.73 34.38 19.35
N GLU A 166 35.63 33.80 18.55
CA GLU A 166 37.07 33.82 18.84
C GLU A 166 37.64 35.25 18.79
N ALA A 167 37.31 36.04 17.77
CA ALA A 167 37.75 37.42 17.67
C ALA A 167 37.25 38.26 18.85
N ASN A 168 35.98 38.08 19.26
CA ASN A 168 35.40 38.74 20.43
C ASN A 168 36.12 38.33 21.73
N ALA A 169 36.48 37.05 21.89
CA ALA A 169 37.27 36.59 23.04
C ALA A 169 38.65 37.26 23.06
N ARG A 170 39.36 37.28 21.92
CA ARG A 170 40.68 37.95 21.80
C ARG A 170 40.61 39.44 22.11
N ILE A 171 39.57 40.15 21.65
CA ILE A 171 39.36 41.57 21.95
C ILE A 171 39.11 41.77 23.45
N LYS A 172 38.27 40.94 24.08
CA LYS A 172 38.03 40.99 25.53
C LYS A 172 39.32 40.76 26.31
N ASP A 173 40.13 39.78 25.93
CA ASP A 173 41.40 39.49 26.57
C ASP A 173 42.39 40.66 26.43
N LEU A 174 42.48 41.27 25.24
CA LEU A 174 43.32 42.45 25.00
C LEU A 174 42.87 43.66 25.82
N LEU A 175 41.56 43.91 25.89
CA LEU A 175 40.99 45.00 26.68
C LEU A 175 41.29 44.82 28.17
N HIS A 176 41.12 43.59 28.66
CA HIS A 176 41.41 43.26 30.05
C HIS A 176 42.90 43.44 30.36
N ASN A 177 43.79 42.90 29.52
CA ASN A 177 45.23 42.90 29.76
C ASN A 177 45.90 44.27 29.57
N CYS A 178 45.48 45.04 28.55
CA CYS A 178 46.13 46.33 28.24
C CYS A 178 45.49 47.52 28.97
N MET A 179 44.19 47.47 29.23
CA MET A 179 43.43 48.63 29.73
C MET A 179 42.74 48.37 31.07
N GLY A 180 42.70 47.11 31.54
CA GLY A 180 42.01 46.74 32.80
C GLY A 180 40.48 46.80 32.69
N VAL A 181 39.94 46.85 31.48
CA VAL A 181 38.50 47.05 31.21
C VAL A 181 37.88 45.76 30.67
N GLN A 182 36.64 45.43 31.06
CA GLN A 182 36.02 44.14 30.71
C GLN A 182 35.27 44.14 29.37
N SER A 183 34.97 45.32 28.82
CA SER A 183 34.24 45.44 27.56
C SER A 183 34.60 46.70 26.76
N VAL A 184 34.32 46.67 25.46
CA VAL A 184 34.50 47.83 24.56
C VAL A 184 33.62 49.01 25.01
N GLU A 185 32.41 48.73 25.49
CA GLU A 185 31.45 49.75 25.95
C GLU A 185 31.93 50.46 27.21
N GLU A 186 32.55 49.72 28.13
CA GLU A 186 33.14 50.28 29.34
C GLU A 186 34.38 51.13 29.00
N LEU A 187 35.17 50.71 28.00
CA LEU A 187 36.29 51.51 27.50
C LEU A 187 35.80 52.83 26.88
N GLU A 188 34.71 52.79 26.12
CA GLU A 188 34.16 54.00 25.52
C GLU A 188 33.70 55.00 26.59
N ARG A 189 33.14 54.50 27.70
CA ARG A 189 32.74 55.34 28.84
C ARG A 189 33.94 55.94 29.57
N THR A 190 35.00 55.16 29.82
CA THR A 190 36.21 55.67 30.50
C THR A 190 36.93 56.71 29.66
N VAL A 191 37.09 56.46 28.36
CA VAL A 191 37.69 57.45 27.43
C VAL A 191 36.87 58.74 27.36
N LYS A 192 35.53 58.66 27.35
CA LYS A 192 34.67 59.86 27.39
C LYS A 192 34.85 60.64 28.68
N ALA A 193 34.87 59.97 29.83
CA ALA A 193 35.07 60.60 31.14
C ALA A 193 36.45 61.28 31.25
N GLU A 194 37.52 60.63 30.79
CA GLU A 194 38.86 61.23 30.76
C GLU A 194 38.93 62.46 29.84
N ARG A 195 38.22 62.43 28.70
CA ARG A 195 38.16 63.58 27.78
C ARG A 195 37.47 64.80 28.42
N GLU A 196 36.43 64.57 29.20
CA GLU A 196 35.72 65.62 29.94
C GLU A 196 36.58 66.20 31.07
N LEU A 197 37.29 65.34 31.81
CA LEU A 197 38.25 65.76 32.83
C LEU A 197 39.40 66.59 32.23
N CYS A 198 39.97 66.19 31.10
CA CYS A 198 41.01 66.95 30.40
C CYS A 198 40.52 68.35 29.98
N LYS A 199 39.28 68.46 29.47
CA LYS A 199 38.67 69.75 29.14
C LYS A 199 38.49 70.62 30.38
N TYR A 200 38.03 70.05 31.49
CA TYR A 200 37.86 70.76 32.75
C TYR A 200 39.19 71.29 33.31
N VAL A 201 40.24 70.47 33.29
CA VAL A 201 41.59 70.87 33.74
C VAL A 201 42.20 71.94 32.83
N GLN A 202 41.98 71.88 31.51
CA GLN A 202 42.39 72.96 30.59
C GLN A 202 41.68 74.27 30.91
N CYS A 203 40.35 74.26 31.07
CA CYS A 203 39.61 75.46 31.44
C CYS A 203 40.04 76.04 32.80
N ALA A 204 40.34 75.18 33.79
CA ALA A 204 40.85 75.60 35.10
C ALA A 204 42.27 76.19 35.02
N ARG A 205 43.13 75.66 34.13
CA ARG A 205 44.47 76.20 33.89
C ARG A 205 44.43 77.56 33.19
N ASP A 206 43.54 77.71 32.22
CA ASP A 206 43.37 78.95 31.46
C ASP A 206 42.75 80.07 32.31
N SER A 207 42.02 79.71 33.37
CA SER A 207 41.47 80.66 34.36
C SER A 207 42.39 80.94 35.56
N ALA A 208 43.51 80.21 35.70
CA ALA A 208 44.49 80.38 36.78
C ALA A 208 45.77 81.13 36.37
N MET A 209 45.95 81.49 35.09
CA MET A 209 47.00 82.45 34.70
C MET A 209 46.51 83.89 34.97
N PRO A 210 47.22 84.69 35.79
CA PRO A 210 46.92 86.13 35.87
C PRO A 210 47.42 86.83 34.58
N PRO A 211 46.84 87.99 34.24
CA PRO A 211 47.22 88.78 33.05
C PRO A 211 48.66 89.30 33.09
#